data_AF-A0A160T5F7-F1
#
_entry.id   AF-A0A160T5F7-F1
#
_cell.length_a   1.000
_cell.length_b   1.000
_cell.length_c   1.000
_cell.angle_alpha   90.00
_cell.angle_beta   90.00
_cell.angle_gamma   90.00
#
_symmetry.space_group_name_H-M   'P 1'
#
loop_
_entity.id
_entity.type
_entity.pdbx_description
1 polymer ?
#
loop_
_entity_poly.entity_id
_entity_poly.type
_entity_poly.pdbx_seq_one_letter_code
_entity_poly.pdbx_strand_id
1 'polypeptide(L)'
;MSEPRSEWDTAWQGIEPQQPRPKRGGLVIALAAAVFLALGACALAYFVLQQRTTVEPGLTLPGEETATSVAAVAGTEQPTAETTAEPTGLAVAATATLPGDFATPPQPPPASDVVAPRAAAPPTIDGNAAEWAGLPVYSSPHVVFTGDTWDGSDDLAASWQVSWDDTYLYLIANVADDIHAQTQTGNLAFRGDSIELQIDADRAGDYGPTLSLDDFQISLSPGDFGAIAPSAFRFQGTASGEMRDATTPHTIAVTATPTGTGYVLEAAIPWRDLGITPAPGLVIGLAVNVNDNDRPGTAAQEMMKSSAPNRRFADPTTWGTLTLQ
;
A
#
# COMPACT_ATOMS: atom_id res chain seq x y z
N MET A 1 16.73 -42.67 8.42
CA MET A 1 15.41 -42.45 9.04
C MET A 1 15.03 -41.02 8.74
N SER A 2 13.90 -40.78 8.09
CA SER A 2 13.33 -39.44 7.95
C SER A 2 12.56 -39.11 9.23
N GLU A 3 12.72 -37.91 9.75
CA GLU A 3 11.87 -37.42 10.84
C GLU A 3 10.42 -37.29 10.37
N PRO A 4 9.42 -37.47 11.25
CA PRO A 4 8.04 -37.18 10.91
C PRO A 4 7.90 -35.67 10.67
N ARG A 5 7.29 -35.30 9.54
CA ARG A 5 6.83 -33.92 9.32
C ARG A 5 5.87 -33.53 10.44
N SER A 6 5.92 -32.27 10.86
CA SER A 6 5.04 -31.78 11.90
C SER A 6 3.57 -31.82 11.45
N GLU A 7 2.64 -31.96 12.39
CA GLU A 7 1.21 -32.15 12.07
C GLU A 7 0.59 -30.94 11.33
N TRP A 8 1.26 -29.78 11.35
CA TRP A 8 0.91 -28.58 10.59
C TRP A 8 0.87 -28.78 9.07
N ASP A 9 1.75 -29.62 8.51
CA ASP A 9 1.87 -29.85 7.05
C ASP A 9 0.62 -30.49 6.42
N THR A 10 -0.32 -30.98 7.24
CA THR A 10 -1.43 -31.86 6.79
C THR A 10 -2.81 -31.21 6.85
N ALA A 11 -2.93 -29.98 7.37
CA ALA A 11 -4.23 -29.34 7.63
C ALA A 11 -4.99 -28.83 6.38
N TRP A 12 -4.39 -28.87 5.19
CA TRP A 12 -4.74 -27.96 4.08
C TRP A 12 -5.25 -28.62 2.78
N GLN A 13 -5.54 -29.93 2.76
CA GLN A 13 -6.03 -30.59 1.54
C GLN A 13 -7.54 -30.87 1.55
N GLY A 14 -8.28 -30.25 0.62
CA GLY A 14 -9.58 -30.78 0.13
C GLY A 14 -10.86 -29.97 0.38
N ILE A 15 -10.82 -28.64 0.52
CA ILE A 15 -12.02 -27.80 0.72
C ILE A 15 -12.14 -26.71 -0.36
N GLU A 16 -12.83 -27.01 -1.47
CA GLU A 16 -13.05 -26.11 -2.61
C GLU A 16 -14.50 -25.55 -2.66
N PRO A 17 -14.72 -24.22 -2.56
CA PRO A 17 -16.05 -23.61 -2.72
C PRO A 17 -16.47 -23.37 -4.19
N GLN A 18 -17.78 -23.37 -4.46
CA GLN A 18 -18.36 -23.17 -5.80
C GLN A 18 -18.53 -21.68 -6.19
N GLN A 19 -18.20 -21.35 -7.44
CA GLN A 19 -18.27 -20.00 -8.02
C GLN A 19 -19.72 -19.50 -8.32
N PRO A 20 -20.09 -18.25 -7.95
CA PRO A 20 -21.42 -17.68 -8.24
C PRO A 20 -21.53 -17.02 -9.63
N ARG A 21 -22.76 -16.88 -10.16
CA ARG A 21 -23.04 -16.31 -11.50
C ARG A 21 -23.30 -14.80 -11.50
N PRO A 22 -22.82 -14.04 -12.53
CA PRO A 22 -22.99 -12.59 -12.61
C PRO A 22 -24.40 -12.13 -13.06
N LYS A 23 -24.75 -10.87 -12.75
CA LYS A 23 -26.06 -10.24 -13.05
C LYS A 23 -25.99 -9.29 -14.27
N ARG A 24 -27.07 -9.25 -15.06
CA ARG A 24 -27.15 -8.63 -16.41
C ARG A 24 -27.21 -7.09 -16.48
N GLY A 25 -26.66 -6.36 -15.50
CA GLY A 25 -26.87 -4.90 -15.38
C GLY A 25 -26.13 -4.03 -16.41
N GLY A 26 -24.82 -4.24 -16.59
CA GLY A 26 -23.94 -3.25 -17.24
C GLY A 26 -24.14 -3.00 -18.74
N LEU A 27 -24.71 -3.97 -19.48
CA LEU A 27 -24.74 -3.94 -20.95
C LEU A 27 -25.49 -2.73 -21.54
N VAL A 28 -26.53 -2.24 -20.83
CA VAL A 28 -27.39 -1.14 -21.31
C VAL A 28 -26.67 0.21 -21.24
N ILE A 29 -25.81 0.41 -20.25
CA ILE A 29 -25.09 1.68 -20.04
C ILE A 29 -23.97 1.83 -21.09
N ALA A 30 -23.23 0.76 -21.36
CA ALA A 30 -22.18 0.75 -22.38
C ALA A 30 -22.71 1.09 -23.79
N LEU A 31 -23.88 0.55 -24.16
CA LEU A 31 -24.52 0.85 -25.44
C LEU A 31 -24.92 2.32 -25.60
N ALA A 32 -25.36 2.98 -24.52
CA ALA A 32 -25.73 4.40 -24.55
C ALA A 32 -24.51 5.31 -24.80
N ALA A 33 -23.37 5.01 -24.16
CA ALA A 33 -22.13 5.77 -24.34
C ALA A 33 -21.57 5.67 -25.78
N ALA A 34 -21.59 4.47 -26.36
CA ALA A 34 -21.10 4.24 -27.72
C ALA A 34 -21.86 5.06 -28.80
N VAL A 35 -23.18 5.18 -28.67
CA VAL A 35 -24.01 5.95 -29.60
C VAL A 35 -23.70 7.46 -29.51
N PHE A 36 -23.47 8.00 -28.32
CA PHE A 36 -23.11 9.41 -28.14
C PHE A 36 -21.77 9.75 -28.81
N LEU A 37 -20.75 8.90 -28.66
CA LEU A 37 -19.44 9.10 -29.29
C LEU A 37 -19.52 9.06 -30.83
N ALA A 38 -20.29 8.13 -31.39
CA ALA A 38 -20.49 8.03 -32.84
C ALA A 38 -21.15 9.28 -33.43
N LEU A 39 -22.17 9.84 -32.76
CA LEU A 39 -22.84 11.07 -33.20
C LEU A 39 -21.90 12.29 -33.16
N GLY A 40 -21.03 12.40 -32.15
CA GLY A 40 -20.01 13.45 -32.06
C GLY A 40 -19.00 13.40 -33.21
N ALA A 41 -18.51 12.21 -33.55
CA ALA A 41 -17.59 12.01 -34.67
C ALA A 41 -18.20 12.40 -36.03
N CYS A 42 -19.46 12.03 -36.27
CA CYS A 42 -20.20 12.42 -37.48
C CYS A 42 -20.37 13.94 -37.62
N ALA A 43 -20.67 14.63 -36.51
CA ALA A 43 -20.82 16.09 -36.53
C ALA A 43 -19.50 16.81 -36.85
N LEU A 44 -18.38 16.33 -36.30
CA LEU A 44 -17.04 16.87 -36.57
C LEU A 44 -16.63 16.65 -38.04
N ALA A 45 -16.87 15.45 -38.58
CA ALA A 45 -16.58 15.14 -39.98
C ALA A 45 -17.39 16.03 -40.96
N TYR A 46 -18.67 16.28 -40.65
CA TYR A 46 -19.51 17.19 -41.44
C TYR A 46 -18.97 18.64 -41.43
N PHE A 47 -18.49 19.13 -40.28
CA PHE A 47 -17.90 20.47 -40.17
C PHE A 47 -16.61 20.60 -40.99
N VAL A 48 -15.74 19.58 -40.99
CA VAL A 48 -14.52 19.54 -41.83
C VAL A 48 -14.85 19.49 -43.33
N LEU A 49 -15.97 18.86 -43.73
CA LEU A 49 -16.45 18.88 -45.12
C LEU A 49 -16.97 20.26 -45.54
N GLN A 50 -17.70 20.96 -44.66
CA GLN A 50 -18.19 22.33 -44.92
C GLN A 50 -17.03 23.32 -45.18
N GLN A 51 -15.88 23.16 -44.50
CA GLN A 51 -14.71 24.04 -44.72
C GLN A 51 -14.00 23.84 -46.07
N ARG A 52 -14.36 22.83 -46.87
CA ARG A 52 -13.70 22.51 -48.16
C ARG A 52 -14.42 23.07 -49.39
N THR A 53 -15.57 23.73 -49.24
CA THR A 53 -16.40 24.19 -50.37
C THR A 53 -16.25 25.66 -50.71
N THR A 54 -15.57 26.46 -49.87
CA THR A 54 -15.33 27.88 -50.10
C THR A 54 -14.02 28.12 -50.85
N VAL A 55 -14.12 28.29 -52.18
CA VAL A 55 -13.02 28.77 -53.03
C VAL A 55 -13.42 30.12 -53.65
N GLU A 56 -12.71 31.20 -53.30
CA GLU A 56 -12.88 32.50 -53.96
C GLU A 56 -12.12 32.56 -55.31
N PRO A 57 -12.63 33.27 -56.32
CA PRO A 57 -11.96 33.43 -57.62
C PRO A 57 -10.92 34.56 -57.59
N GLY A 58 -9.63 34.21 -57.55
CA GLY A 58 -8.51 35.16 -57.49
C GLY A 58 -7.49 35.05 -58.63
N LEU A 59 -7.56 35.98 -59.59
CA LEU A 59 -6.56 36.46 -60.58
C LEU A 59 -5.51 35.50 -61.21
N THR A 60 -5.44 35.54 -62.54
CA THR A 60 -4.43 34.86 -63.39
C THR A 60 -3.27 35.76 -63.81
N LEU A 61 -2.04 35.22 -63.89
CA LEU A 61 -1.00 35.66 -64.84
C LEU A 61 -0.16 34.45 -65.35
N PRO A 62 0.47 34.50 -66.55
CA PRO A 62 1.07 33.33 -67.21
C PRO A 62 2.62 33.34 -67.35
N GLY A 63 3.20 32.17 -67.62
CA GLY A 63 4.63 31.91 -67.88
C GLY A 63 5.22 30.84 -66.93
N GLU A 64 6.21 30.02 -67.29
CA GLU A 64 6.90 29.81 -68.58
C GLU A 64 7.56 28.40 -68.61
N GLU A 65 7.80 27.86 -69.81
CA GLU A 65 8.66 26.74 -70.27
C GLU A 65 9.25 25.61 -69.35
N THR A 66 9.15 24.35 -69.85
CA THR A 66 10.26 23.35 -70.06
C THR A 66 11.04 22.78 -68.82
N ALA A 67 11.43 21.49 -68.68
CA ALA A 67 11.56 20.35 -69.60
C ALA A 67 11.38 18.93 -68.97
N THR A 68 10.91 18.02 -69.82
CA THR A 68 11.22 16.59 -70.02
C THR A 68 12.43 15.91 -69.32
N SER A 69 12.19 14.74 -68.69
CA SER A 69 13.01 13.50 -68.83
C SER A 69 12.18 12.23 -68.46
N VAL A 70 11.90 11.32 -69.41
CA VAL A 70 12.54 9.99 -69.61
C VAL A 70 12.43 9.06 -68.37
N ALA A 71 11.36 8.25 -68.25
CA ALA A 71 11.22 6.83 -68.68
C ALA A 71 11.90 5.79 -67.75
N ALA A 72 11.17 4.88 -67.06
CA ALA A 72 10.64 3.56 -67.51
C ALA A 72 11.74 2.47 -67.64
N VAL A 73 11.57 1.15 -67.43
CA VAL A 73 10.45 0.19 -67.19
C VAL A 73 10.99 -0.84 -66.16
N ALA A 74 10.28 -1.69 -65.37
CA ALA A 74 8.90 -2.20 -65.29
C ALA A 74 8.51 -2.38 -63.78
N GLY A 75 7.62 -3.25 -63.28
CA GLY A 75 6.72 -4.28 -63.85
C GLY A 75 6.03 -5.12 -62.74
N THR A 76 4.91 -5.79 -63.07
CA THR A 76 4.25 -6.97 -62.43
C THR A 76 4.84 -7.55 -61.11
N GLU A 77 4.06 -7.93 -60.08
CA GLU A 77 2.64 -8.36 -60.06
C GLU A 77 2.01 -8.33 -58.64
N GLN A 78 0.73 -8.70 -58.52
CA GLN A 78 -0.04 -8.78 -57.26
C GLN A 78 0.26 -10.06 -56.47
N PRO A 79 0.30 -9.99 -55.12
CA PRO A 79 -0.20 -11.09 -54.28
C PRO A 79 -1.26 -10.66 -53.25
N THR A 80 -1.94 -11.66 -52.70
CA THR A 80 -3.03 -11.55 -51.70
C THR A 80 -2.48 -11.47 -50.27
N ALA A 81 -3.31 -10.99 -49.35
CA ALA A 81 -3.02 -10.75 -47.93
C ALA A 81 -2.37 -11.91 -47.16
N GLU A 82 -1.54 -11.56 -46.18
CA GLU A 82 -1.37 -12.35 -44.96
C GLU A 82 -1.11 -11.44 -43.74
N THR A 83 -1.23 -12.01 -42.54
CA THR A 83 -1.33 -11.38 -41.21
C THR A 83 -0.24 -10.34 -40.88
N THR A 84 -0.65 -9.22 -40.28
CA THR A 84 0.22 -8.35 -39.46
C THR A 84 -0.39 -8.25 -38.06
N ALA A 85 0.41 -8.43 -37.02
CA ALA A 85 -0.07 -8.43 -35.64
C ALA A 85 -0.30 -7.01 -35.10
N GLU A 86 -1.41 -6.80 -34.38
CA GLU A 86 -1.63 -5.60 -33.56
C GLU A 86 -0.80 -5.63 -32.27
N PRO A 87 -0.57 -4.48 -31.61
CA PRO A 87 0.10 -4.43 -30.32
C PRO A 87 -0.70 -5.15 -29.23
N THR A 88 -0.03 -5.97 -28.43
CA THR A 88 -0.62 -6.57 -27.22
C THR A 88 -0.84 -5.50 -26.16
N GLY A 89 -2.03 -4.91 -26.12
CA GLY A 89 -2.39 -3.84 -25.20
C GLY A 89 -3.85 -3.89 -24.75
N LEU A 90 -4.20 -4.86 -23.90
CA LEU A 90 -5.38 -4.82 -23.03
C LEU A 90 -5.33 -5.95 -21.98
N ALA A 91 -4.82 -5.65 -20.78
CA ALA A 91 -4.88 -6.53 -19.62
C ALA A 91 -4.76 -5.72 -18.31
N VAL A 92 -5.81 -4.99 -17.94
CA VAL A 92 -6.02 -4.60 -16.54
C VAL A 92 -6.91 -5.67 -15.93
N ALA A 93 -6.31 -6.57 -15.15
CA ALA A 93 -6.97 -7.67 -14.48
C ALA A 93 -6.63 -7.63 -12.99
N ALA A 94 -7.10 -6.58 -12.32
CA ALA A 94 -6.97 -6.38 -10.88
C ALA A 94 -7.76 -7.47 -10.12
N THR A 95 -7.09 -8.57 -9.77
CA THR A 95 -7.50 -9.49 -8.70
C THR A 95 -6.24 -10.21 -8.19
N ALA A 96 -5.23 -9.41 -7.81
CA ALA A 96 -4.23 -9.88 -6.87
C ALA A 96 -4.90 -9.91 -5.48
N THR A 97 -5.39 -11.09 -5.12
CA THR A 97 -5.41 -11.49 -3.71
C THR A 97 -4.11 -12.23 -3.46
N LEU A 98 -3.59 -12.22 -2.22
CA LEU A 98 -2.50 -13.12 -1.81
C LEU A 98 -2.67 -14.52 -2.44
N PRO A 99 -1.65 -15.06 -3.15
CA PRO A 99 -1.80 -16.33 -3.85
C PRO A 99 -2.23 -17.45 -2.89
N GLY A 100 -3.01 -18.43 -3.36
CA GLY A 100 -3.71 -19.38 -2.47
C GLY A 100 -2.85 -20.21 -1.49
N ASP A 101 -1.54 -20.30 -1.72
CA ASP A 101 -0.58 -20.93 -0.81
C ASP A 101 -0.17 -20.02 0.38
N PHE A 102 -0.41 -18.70 0.27
CA PHE A 102 -0.18 -17.67 1.28
C PHE A 102 -1.40 -17.57 2.22
N ALA A 103 -1.81 -18.72 2.76
CA ALA A 103 -2.99 -18.80 3.62
C ALA A 103 -2.87 -17.86 4.82
N THR A 104 -3.70 -16.82 4.87
CA THR A 104 -3.76 -15.88 6.00
C THR A 104 -3.94 -16.68 7.29
N PRO A 105 -3.04 -16.55 8.28
CA PRO A 105 -3.20 -17.22 9.58
C PRO A 105 -4.58 -16.90 10.17
N PRO A 106 -5.24 -17.83 10.87
CA PRO A 106 -6.62 -17.65 11.34
C PRO A 106 -6.75 -16.33 12.11
N GLN A 107 -7.43 -15.36 11.47
CA GLN A 107 -7.19 -13.95 11.72
C GLN A 107 -7.44 -13.60 13.19
N PRO A 108 -6.41 -13.11 13.93
CA PRO A 108 -6.59 -12.69 15.30
C PRO A 108 -7.66 -11.59 15.41
N PRO A 109 -8.36 -11.49 16.56
CA PRO A 109 -9.43 -10.51 16.73
C PRO A 109 -8.94 -9.08 16.42
N PRO A 110 -9.76 -8.24 15.77
CA PRO A 110 -9.36 -6.89 15.37
C PRO A 110 -8.96 -6.08 16.62
N ALA A 111 -7.77 -5.51 16.56
CA ALA A 111 -7.02 -5.10 17.73
C ALA A 111 -7.35 -3.65 18.16
N SER A 112 -8.60 -3.44 18.62
CA SER A 112 -9.02 -2.22 19.31
C SER A 112 -8.54 -2.17 20.76
N ASP A 113 -8.35 -3.33 21.39
CA ASP A 113 -7.96 -3.45 22.80
C ASP A 113 -6.77 -4.42 22.91
N VAL A 114 -5.59 -3.84 22.95
CA VAL A 114 -4.29 -4.50 22.86
C VAL A 114 -3.71 -4.70 24.25
N VAL A 115 -3.00 -5.81 24.46
CA VAL A 115 -2.27 -6.13 25.68
C VAL A 115 -0.81 -6.38 25.35
N ALA A 116 0.10 -5.66 26.01
CA ALA A 116 1.51 -6.00 26.06
C ALA A 116 1.83 -6.62 27.43
N PRO A 117 2.16 -7.94 27.49
CA PRO A 117 2.75 -8.53 28.69
C PRO A 117 4.16 -8.00 28.91
N ARG A 118 4.56 -7.77 30.16
CA ARG A 118 5.93 -7.33 30.50
C ARG A 118 6.94 -8.43 30.16
N ALA A 119 8.00 -8.05 29.46
CA ALA A 119 9.10 -8.90 29.09
C ALA A 119 9.82 -9.46 30.33
N ALA A 120 10.10 -10.77 30.33
CA ALA A 120 10.90 -11.42 31.36
C ALA A 120 12.40 -11.12 31.22
N ALA A 121 12.85 -10.90 29.98
CA ALA A 121 14.12 -10.31 29.59
C ALA A 121 13.90 -9.50 28.30
N PRO A 122 14.67 -8.42 28.05
CA PRO A 122 14.61 -7.69 26.79
C PRO A 122 14.85 -8.61 25.57
N PRO A 123 14.01 -8.56 24.52
CA PRO A 123 14.27 -9.28 23.27
C PRO A 123 15.47 -8.68 22.53
N THR A 124 16.12 -9.51 21.72
CA THR A 124 17.21 -9.12 20.83
C THR A 124 16.62 -8.56 19.54
N ILE A 125 16.85 -7.28 19.22
CA ILE A 125 16.30 -6.62 18.02
C ILE A 125 17.07 -7.05 16.77
N ASP A 126 16.83 -8.28 16.31
CA ASP A 126 17.47 -8.93 15.17
C ASP A 126 16.49 -9.35 14.04
N GLY A 127 15.18 -9.12 14.23
CA GLY A 127 14.13 -9.43 13.27
C GLY A 127 13.63 -10.88 13.36
N ASN A 128 13.76 -11.54 14.51
CA ASN A 128 13.41 -12.96 14.70
C ASN A 128 12.24 -13.16 15.67
N ALA A 129 11.15 -13.74 15.17
CA ALA A 129 9.95 -14.02 15.96
C ALA A 129 10.09 -15.15 17.01
N ALA A 130 11.26 -15.79 17.14
CA ALA A 130 11.48 -16.90 18.08
C ALA A 130 11.31 -16.51 19.56
N GLU A 131 11.81 -15.35 19.99
CA GLU A 131 11.70 -14.91 21.40
C GLU A 131 10.28 -14.48 21.79
N TRP A 132 9.41 -14.27 20.79
CA TRP A 132 8.04 -13.78 20.95
C TRP A 132 6.99 -14.90 21.08
N ALA A 133 7.41 -16.16 20.95
CA ALA A 133 6.50 -17.30 20.88
C ALA A 133 5.62 -17.44 22.15
N GLY A 134 4.30 -17.35 21.96
CA GLY A 134 3.30 -17.47 23.04
C GLY A 134 2.77 -16.14 23.59
N LEU A 135 3.22 -15.01 23.06
CA LEU A 135 2.59 -13.71 23.29
C LEU A 135 1.26 -13.59 22.52
N PRO A 136 0.37 -12.64 22.89
CA PRO A 136 -0.84 -12.37 22.12
C PRO A 136 -0.50 -11.84 20.72
N VAL A 137 -1.01 -12.51 19.68
CA VAL A 137 -0.91 -12.06 18.29
C VAL A 137 -2.12 -11.20 17.94
N TYR A 138 -1.86 -10.09 17.27
CA TYR A 138 -2.82 -9.12 16.77
C TYR A 138 -2.70 -9.00 15.25
N SER A 139 -3.63 -8.28 14.61
CA SER A 139 -3.61 -8.03 13.17
C SER A 139 -4.06 -6.62 12.82
N SER A 140 -3.68 -6.19 11.62
CA SER A 140 -4.12 -4.92 11.02
C SER A 140 -4.88 -5.20 9.71
N PRO A 141 -6.17 -5.57 9.77
CA PRO A 141 -6.92 -6.06 8.60
C PRO A 141 -7.76 -4.99 7.89
N HIS A 142 -7.85 -3.76 8.42
CA HIS A 142 -8.82 -2.78 7.96
C HIS A 142 -8.19 -1.76 7.00
N VAL A 143 -8.58 -1.76 5.72
CA VAL A 143 -8.19 -0.71 4.76
C VAL A 143 -8.74 0.64 5.23
N VAL A 144 -7.84 1.59 5.46
CA VAL A 144 -8.15 2.92 6.05
C VAL A 144 -7.43 4.08 5.35
N PHE A 145 -6.73 3.81 4.25
CA PHE A 145 -6.32 4.77 3.23
C PHE A 145 -6.14 4.05 1.89
N THR A 146 -6.42 4.77 0.79
CA THR A 146 -6.22 4.33 -0.59
C THR A 146 -5.83 5.57 -1.42
N GLY A 147 -4.69 5.53 -2.11
CA GLY A 147 -4.26 6.56 -3.05
C GLY A 147 -4.88 6.39 -4.44
N ASP A 148 -4.62 7.35 -5.34
CA ASP A 148 -5.06 7.32 -6.75
C ASP A 148 -4.42 6.18 -7.59
N THR A 149 -3.57 5.38 -6.96
CA THR A 149 -2.65 4.45 -7.61
C THR A 149 -3.04 2.98 -7.39
N TRP A 150 -3.59 2.63 -6.21
CA TRP A 150 -4.07 1.29 -5.85
C TRP A 150 -5.13 0.79 -6.85
N ASP A 151 -4.99 -0.45 -7.32
CA ASP A 151 -5.85 -0.99 -8.38
C ASP A 151 -7.11 -1.72 -7.87
N GLY A 152 -7.19 -1.95 -6.55
CA GLY A 152 -8.26 -2.72 -5.88
C GLY A 152 -7.82 -4.09 -5.36
N SER A 153 -6.52 -4.36 -5.33
CA SER A 153 -5.88 -5.55 -4.76
C SER A 153 -6.10 -5.78 -3.25
N ASP A 154 -5.80 -6.99 -2.77
CA ASP A 154 -5.88 -7.38 -1.36
C ASP A 154 -4.71 -8.35 -1.01
N ASP A 155 -3.50 -7.83 -1.20
CA ASP A 155 -2.19 -8.49 -1.09
C ASP A 155 -1.56 -8.26 0.30
N LEU A 156 -1.56 -7.01 0.78
CA LEU A 156 -0.95 -6.70 2.08
C LEU A 156 -1.69 -7.37 3.24
N ALA A 157 -0.98 -8.11 4.09
CA ALA A 157 -1.54 -8.61 5.36
C ALA A 157 -0.51 -8.53 6.49
N ALA A 158 -0.92 -8.00 7.65
CA ALA A 158 -0.01 -7.80 8.78
C ALA A 158 -0.50 -8.47 10.06
N SER A 159 0.39 -9.23 10.69
CA SER A 159 0.22 -9.82 12.03
C SER A 159 1.37 -9.35 12.93
N TRP A 160 1.09 -9.05 14.20
CA TRP A 160 2.07 -8.41 15.07
C TRP A 160 1.86 -8.75 16.55
N GLN A 161 2.91 -8.59 17.35
CA GLN A 161 2.93 -8.87 18.78
C GLN A 161 3.63 -7.70 19.50
N VAL A 162 3.23 -7.43 20.75
CA VAL A 162 3.80 -6.36 21.58
C VAL A 162 4.17 -6.86 22.97
N SER A 163 5.25 -6.31 23.52
CA SER A 163 5.72 -6.54 24.88
C SER A 163 6.40 -5.27 25.41
N TRP A 164 6.71 -5.17 26.69
CA TRP A 164 7.31 -3.97 27.28
C TRP A 164 8.28 -4.29 28.41
N ASP A 165 9.25 -3.41 28.65
CA ASP A 165 9.99 -3.35 29.92
C ASP A 165 10.03 -1.90 30.44
N ASP A 166 10.77 -1.66 31.54
CA ASP A 166 10.84 -0.33 32.15
C ASP A 166 11.55 0.72 31.26
N THR A 167 12.12 0.31 30.11
CA THR A 167 12.92 1.14 29.20
C THR A 167 12.26 1.29 27.82
N TYR A 168 11.65 0.23 27.28
CA TYR A 168 11.09 0.19 25.93
C TYR A 168 9.68 -0.40 25.84
N LEU A 169 8.90 0.11 24.88
CA LEU A 169 7.87 -0.64 24.18
C LEU A 169 8.53 -1.44 23.06
N TYR A 170 8.23 -2.74 22.95
CA TYR A 170 8.70 -3.60 21.88
C TYR A 170 7.55 -3.96 20.93
N LEU A 171 7.85 -4.00 19.64
CA LEU A 171 6.96 -4.49 18.58
C LEU A 171 7.73 -5.49 17.70
N ILE A 172 7.08 -6.59 17.34
CA ILE A 172 7.44 -7.34 16.14
C ILE A 172 6.20 -7.49 15.23
N ALA A 173 6.42 -7.39 13.93
CA ALA A 173 5.41 -7.57 12.90
C ALA A 173 5.92 -8.52 11.82
N ASN A 174 5.08 -9.45 11.40
CA ASN A 174 5.24 -10.26 10.21
C ASN A 174 4.23 -9.75 9.18
N VAL A 175 4.75 -9.18 8.09
CA VAL A 175 4.00 -8.61 6.98
C VAL A 175 4.11 -9.54 5.78
N ALA A 176 2.96 -9.94 5.25
CA ALA A 176 2.84 -10.55 3.95
C ALA A 176 2.50 -9.48 2.90
N ASP A 177 3.22 -9.53 1.79
CA ASP A 177 3.36 -8.49 0.74
C ASP A 177 4.04 -9.19 -0.45
N ASP A 178 3.55 -8.99 -1.68
CA ASP A 178 4.14 -9.61 -2.88
C ASP A 178 5.08 -8.70 -3.70
N ILE A 179 5.09 -7.38 -3.48
CA ILE A 179 5.93 -6.40 -4.21
C ILE A 179 6.48 -5.30 -3.27
N HIS A 180 7.43 -5.67 -2.41
CA HIS A 180 8.19 -4.72 -1.57
C HIS A 180 8.95 -3.66 -2.39
N ALA A 181 8.60 -2.38 -2.22
CA ALA A 181 9.28 -1.21 -2.79
C ALA A 181 9.41 -0.02 -1.82
N GLN A 182 10.32 -0.10 -0.86
CA GLN A 182 10.76 1.08 -0.12
C GLN A 182 11.83 1.89 -0.90
N THR A 183 11.63 3.20 -1.05
CA THR A 183 12.57 4.11 -1.74
C THR A 183 12.94 5.36 -0.94
N GLN A 184 12.30 5.59 0.20
CA GLN A 184 12.40 6.82 0.99
C GLN A 184 13.00 6.55 2.38
N THR A 185 13.32 7.62 3.10
CA THR A 185 13.82 7.58 4.48
C THR A 185 13.25 8.74 5.29
N GLY A 186 13.32 8.66 6.61
CA GLY A 186 12.87 9.73 7.50
C GLY A 186 11.38 10.04 7.35
N ASN A 187 11.02 11.32 7.32
CA ASN A 187 9.64 11.79 7.22
C ASN A 187 8.92 11.46 5.89
N LEU A 188 9.58 10.81 4.92
CA LEU A 188 8.98 10.34 3.67
C LEU A 188 8.86 8.82 3.58
N ALA A 189 9.33 8.06 4.58
CA ALA A 189 9.33 6.58 4.56
C ALA A 189 7.93 5.94 4.38
N PHE A 190 6.86 6.66 4.74
CA PHE A 190 5.46 6.26 4.56
C PHE A 190 5.02 6.12 3.08
N ARG A 191 5.85 6.58 2.13
CA ARG A 191 5.63 6.50 0.67
C ARG A 191 6.28 5.24 0.07
N GLY A 192 6.10 4.15 0.77
CA GLY A 192 6.77 2.87 0.58
C GLY A 192 6.50 1.98 1.78
N ASP A 193 6.83 0.71 1.66
CA ASP A 193 6.40 -0.32 2.61
C ASP A 193 7.04 -0.05 3.97
N SER A 194 6.17 0.08 4.97
CA SER A 194 6.49 0.61 6.29
C SER A 194 5.34 0.37 7.25
N ILE A 195 5.66 0.24 8.52
CA ILE A 195 4.68 0.14 9.61
C ILE A 195 4.56 1.52 10.26
N GLU A 196 3.33 1.95 10.56
CA GLU A 196 3.09 3.18 11.32
C GLU A 196 2.34 2.92 12.61
N LEU A 197 2.88 3.45 13.69
CA LEU A 197 2.22 3.49 14.99
C LEU A 197 1.68 4.90 15.20
N GLN A 198 0.37 5.07 15.38
CA GLN A 198 -0.14 6.25 16.08
C GLN A 198 -0.29 5.90 17.57
N ILE A 199 0.23 6.77 18.43
CA ILE A 199 0.27 6.59 19.89
C ILE A 199 -0.23 7.87 20.55
N ASP A 200 -1.18 7.73 21.47
CA ASP A 200 -1.74 8.78 22.33
C ASP A 200 -1.27 8.47 23.76
N ALA A 201 -0.35 9.29 24.30
CA ALA A 201 0.47 8.91 25.45
C ALA A 201 -0.10 9.31 26.82
N ASP A 202 -0.90 10.36 26.93
CA ASP A 202 -1.71 10.70 28.12
C ASP A 202 -3.21 10.68 27.83
N ARG A 203 -3.67 9.63 27.15
CA ARG A 203 -5.09 9.29 26.88
C ARG A 203 -6.02 9.43 28.10
N ALA A 204 -5.50 9.31 29.32
CA ALA A 204 -6.28 9.48 30.54
C ALA A 204 -6.43 10.95 30.97
N GLY A 205 -5.49 11.82 30.56
CA GLY A 205 -5.44 13.25 30.85
C GLY A 205 -6.30 14.11 29.91
N ASP A 206 -6.27 13.89 28.58
CA ASP A 206 -6.86 14.85 27.63
C ASP A 206 -7.82 14.31 26.54
N TYR A 207 -7.99 12.99 26.41
CA TYR A 207 -8.83 12.25 25.43
C TYR A 207 -9.77 13.11 24.54
N GLY A 208 -9.30 13.47 23.35
CA GLY A 208 -10.00 14.36 22.44
C GLY A 208 -9.87 13.99 20.95
N PRO A 209 -10.75 14.49 20.07
CA PRO A 209 -10.75 14.20 18.63
C PRO A 209 -9.82 15.14 17.84
N THR A 210 -8.73 15.59 18.46
CA THR A 210 -7.78 16.59 17.96
C THR A 210 -6.41 16.23 18.51
N LEU A 211 -5.35 16.35 17.70
CA LEU A 211 -3.99 16.03 18.15
C LEU A 211 -3.48 16.96 19.28
N SER A 212 -2.80 16.38 20.27
CA SER A 212 -2.21 17.02 21.46
C SER A 212 -0.69 17.25 21.30
N LEU A 213 0.07 17.36 22.40
CA LEU A 213 1.54 17.39 22.40
C LEU A 213 2.18 16.04 22.75
N ASP A 214 1.40 15.09 23.24
CA ASP A 214 1.80 13.74 23.64
C ASP A 214 1.22 12.66 22.70
N ASP A 215 0.50 13.07 21.66
CA ASP A 215 0.32 12.29 20.43
C ASP A 215 1.63 12.15 19.64
N PHE A 216 1.88 10.96 19.11
CA PHE A 216 3.01 10.64 18.24
C PHE A 216 2.57 9.77 17.05
N GLN A 217 3.28 9.94 15.93
CA GLN A 217 3.31 8.96 14.84
C GLN A 217 4.76 8.46 14.72
N ILE A 218 4.97 7.15 14.82
CA ILE A 218 6.25 6.51 14.52
C ILE A 218 6.12 5.79 13.20
N SER A 219 6.88 6.21 12.20
CA SER A 219 7.09 5.46 10.96
C SER A 219 8.29 4.52 11.15
N LEU A 220 8.09 3.22 10.88
CA LEU A 220 9.07 2.16 10.99
C LEU A 220 9.28 1.57 9.59
N SER A 221 10.43 1.87 9.00
CA SER A 221 10.81 1.39 7.67
C SER A 221 11.70 0.15 7.78
N PRO A 222 11.41 -0.93 7.05
CA PRO A 222 12.32 -2.07 6.88
C PRO A 222 13.50 -1.76 5.95
N GLY A 223 13.49 -0.61 5.26
CA GLY A 223 14.45 -0.31 4.19
C GLY A 223 14.14 -1.06 2.88
N ASP A 224 15.10 -1.08 1.95
CA ASP A 224 14.98 -1.75 0.63
C ASP A 224 15.61 -3.16 0.61
N PHE A 225 16.02 -3.67 1.78
CA PHE A 225 16.84 -4.87 1.96
C PHE A 225 18.17 -4.89 1.19
N GLY A 226 18.69 -3.70 0.82
CA GLY A 226 19.87 -3.51 -0.02
C GLY A 226 20.72 -2.29 0.38
N ALA A 227 20.39 -1.11 -0.12
CA ALA A 227 21.15 0.14 0.08
C ALA A 227 20.54 1.07 1.15
N ILE A 228 19.24 0.97 1.40
CA ILE A 228 18.49 1.69 2.43
C ILE A 228 18.33 0.74 3.62
N ALA A 229 19.00 1.05 4.73
CA ALA A 229 18.89 0.28 5.96
C ALA A 229 17.51 0.48 6.66
N PRO A 230 17.06 -0.49 7.49
CA PRO A 230 15.93 -0.28 8.38
C PRO A 230 16.10 0.98 9.23
N SER A 231 15.01 1.73 9.43
CA SER A 231 15.05 3.01 10.15
C SER A 231 13.71 3.37 10.78
N ALA A 232 13.75 4.22 11.80
CA ALA A 232 12.57 4.86 12.36
C ALA A 232 12.56 6.36 12.04
N PHE A 233 11.37 6.95 12.00
CA PHE A 233 11.16 8.38 12.12
C PHE A 233 10.00 8.67 13.08
N ARG A 234 10.15 9.66 13.96
CA ARG A 234 9.12 10.07 14.91
C ARG A 234 8.59 11.46 14.57
N PHE A 235 7.30 11.53 14.30
CA PHE A 235 6.51 12.76 14.33
C PHE A 235 5.86 12.92 15.72
N GLN A 236 5.47 14.14 16.05
CA GLN A 236 4.80 14.52 17.28
C GLN A 236 3.65 15.48 16.96
N GLY A 237 2.56 15.38 17.73
CA GLY A 237 1.46 16.33 17.68
C GLY A 237 1.87 17.74 18.09
N THR A 238 0.96 18.69 17.89
CA THR A 238 1.13 20.09 18.27
C THR A 238 -0.11 20.61 18.98
N ALA A 239 0.06 21.59 19.86
CA ALA A 239 -1.05 22.30 20.52
C ALA A 239 -2.03 23.05 19.58
N SER A 240 -1.82 22.95 18.26
CA SER A 240 -2.69 23.43 17.18
C SER A 240 -3.45 22.32 16.44
N GLY A 241 -3.32 21.05 16.85
CA GLY A 241 -4.02 19.92 16.23
C GLY A 241 -3.35 19.35 14.96
N GLU A 242 -2.05 19.59 14.77
CA GLU A 242 -1.29 19.12 13.60
C GLU A 242 -0.21 18.11 14.02
N MET A 243 -0.03 17.03 13.24
CA MET A 243 1.15 16.15 13.32
C MET A 243 2.33 16.80 12.56
N ARG A 244 3.51 16.85 13.18
CA ARG A 244 4.73 17.50 12.64
C ARG A 244 5.99 16.68 12.98
N ASP A 245 7.06 16.84 12.23
CA ASP A 245 8.38 16.27 12.54
C ASP A 245 8.79 16.58 14.00
N ALA A 246 9.13 15.57 14.80
CA ALA A 246 9.45 15.80 16.20
C ALA A 246 10.76 16.58 16.36
N THR A 247 10.73 17.67 17.14
CA THR A 247 11.87 18.61 17.24
C THR A 247 13.04 18.11 18.10
N THR A 248 12.82 17.05 18.88
CA THR A 248 13.88 16.36 19.63
C THR A 248 14.31 15.07 18.90
N PRO A 249 15.56 14.61 19.05
CA PRO A 249 15.97 13.33 18.49
C PRO A 249 15.24 12.17 19.18
N HIS A 250 15.10 11.06 18.45
CA HIS A 250 14.72 9.76 19.01
C HIS A 250 15.87 8.76 18.90
N THR A 251 15.69 7.62 19.54
CA THR A 251 16.66 6.51 19.71
C THR A 251 16.00 5.14 19.55
N ILE A 252 14.81 5.13 18.93
CA ILE A 252 14.10 3.93 18.45
C ILE A 252 15.05 3.08 17.60
N ALA A 253 15.21 1.81 17.98
CA ALA A 253 15.95 0.82 17.20
C ALA A 253 14.97 0.03 16.31
N VAL A 254 15.40 -0.31 15.10
CA VAL A 254 14.62 -1.10 14.12
C VAL A 254 15.57 -2.07 13.41
N THR A 255 15.13 -3.32 13.25
CA THR A 255 15.73 -4.31 12.36
C THR A 255 14.62 -4.90 11.51
N ALA A 256 14.92 -5.28 10.26
CA ALA A 256 13.98 -6.01 9.42
C ALA A 256 14.71 -7.07 8.59
N THR A 257 14.02 -8.19 8.36
CA THR A 257 14.53 -9.37 7.67
C THR A 257 13.49 -9.79 6.60
N PRO A 258 13.88 -9.90 5.32
CA PRO A 258 12.95 -10.31 4.27
C PRO A 258 12.60 -11.80 4.43
N THR A 259 11.36 -12.15 4.13
CA THR A 259 10.87 -13.53 4.10
C THR A 259 10.68 -13.99 2.65
N GLY A 260 10.14 -15.19 2.45
CA GLY A 260 9.70 -15.63 1.12
C GLY A 260 8.37 -15.02 0.65
N THR A 261 7.74 -14.17 1.46
CA THR A 261 6.35 -13.71 1.28
C THR A 261 6.12 -12.26 1.73
N GLY A 262 7.16 -11.45 1.88
CA GLY A 262 7.12 -10.13 2.54
C GLY A 262 8.29 -9.96 3.51
N TYR A 263 8.05 -9.51 4.74
CA TYR A 263 9.12 -9.24 5.72
C TYR A 263 8.70 -9.40 7.19
N VAL A 264 9.69 -9.62 8.05
CA VAL A 264 9.57 -9.41 9.51
C VAL A 264 10.27 -8.11 9.87
N LEU A 265 9.59 -7.22 10.59
CA LEU A 265 10.16 -6.00 11.18
C LEU A 265 10.04 -6.07 12.70
N GLU A 266 11.11 -5.72 13.40
CA GLU A 266 11.18 -5.67 14.85
C GLU A 266 11.72 -4.32 15.32
N ALA A 267 11.13 -3.76 16.38
CA ALA A 267 11.49 -2.44 16.88
C ALA A 267 11.46 -2.37 18.42
N ALA A 268 12.38 -1.58 18.97
CA ALA A 268 12.41 -1.17 20.37
C ALA A 268 12.28 0.35 20.46
N ILE A 269 11.18 0.82 21.07
CA ILE A 269 10.76 2.22 21.16
C ILE A 269 10.96 2.68 22.61
N PRO A 270 11.97 3.52 22.91
CA PRO A 270 12.22 3.95 24.28
C PRO A 270 11.04 4.75 24.84
N TRP A 271 10.58 4.45 26.05
CA TRP A 271 9.44 5.17 26.66
C TRP A 271 9.72 6.67 26.82
N ARG A 272 10.98 7.05 27.08
CA ARG A 272 11.43 8.46 27.11
C ARG A 272 11.21 9.19 25.78
N ASP A 273 11.22 8.48 24.65
CA ASP A 273 11.01 9.03 23.32
C ASP A 273 9.50 9.25 23.05
N LEU A 274 8.63 8.83 23.97
CA LEU A 274 7.19 9.12 24.03
C LEU A 274 6.82 9.99 25.25
N GLY A 275 7.79 10.38 26.09
CA GLY A 275 7.53 11.05 27.38
C GLY A 275 6.91 10.17 28.47
N ILE A 276 6.65 8.88 28.18
CA ILE A 276 5.95 7.94 29.06
C ILE A 276 6.86 7.48 30.20
N THR A 277 6.26 7.28 31.39
CA THR A 277 6.82 6.43 32.46
C THR A 277 5.97 5.16 32.52
N PRO A 278 6.48 3.98 32.15
CA PRO A 278 5.68 2.77 32.05
C PRO A 278 5.33 2.21 33.44
N ALA A 279 4.16 1.59 33.56
CA ALA A 279 3.71 0.88 34.75
C ALA A 279 2.68 -0.21 34.39
N PRO A 280 2.59 -1.31 35.14
CA PRO A 280 1.51 -2.28 34.98
C PRO A 280 0.15 -1.63 35.20
N GLY A 281 -0.79 -1.85 34.29
CA GLY A 281 -2.11 -1.21 34.27
C GLY A 281 -2.15 0.18 33.60
N LEU A 282 -1.03 0.69 33.07
CA LEU A 282 -1.06 1.87 32.20
C LEU A 282 -1.81 1.54 30.90
N VAL A 283 -2.67 2.46 30.46
CA VAL A 283 -3.42 2.38 29.20
C VAL A 283 -3.12 3.61 28.37
N ILE A 284 -2.55 3.41 27.19
CA ILE A 284 -2.28 4.45 26.17
C ILE A 284 -3.14 4.19 24.93
N GLY A 285 -3.28 5.16 24.03
CA GLY A 285 -3.86 4.93 22.72
C GLY A 285 -2.85 4.27 21.76
N LEU A 286 -3.31 3.38 20.90
CA LEU A 286 -2.49 2.71 19.89
C LEU A 286 -3.30 2.36 18.63
N ALA A 287 -2.80 2.75 17.46
CA ALA A 287 -3.18 2.15 16.18
C ALA A 287 -1.91 1.65 15.47
N VAL A 288 -1.91 0.37 15.08
CA VAL A 288 -0.81 -0.24 14.30
C VAL A 288 -1.27 -0.35 12.86
N ASN A 289 -0.54 0.29 11.95
CA ASN A 289 -0.88 0.39 10.55
C ASN A 289 0.28 -0.12 9.69
N VAL A 290 -0.01 -0.55 8.46
CA VAL A 290 1.01 -0.94 7.48
C VAL A 290 0.67 -0.28 6.14
N ASN A 291 1.67 0.35 5.52
CA ASN A 291 1.64 0.98 4.20
C ASN A 291 2.05 0.01 3.10
N ASP A 292 1.59 0.32 1.89
CA ASP A 292 1.62 -0.52 0.69
C ASP A 292 2.21 0.24 -0.52
N ASN A 293 3.10 -0.37 -1.29
CA ASN A 293 3.67 0.23 -2.52
C ASN A 293 4.17 -0.78 -3.57
N ASP A 294 3.30 -1.18 -4.50
CA ASP A 294 3.63 -2.15 -5.58
C ASP A 294 4.55 -1.60 -6.70
N ARG A 295 5.24 -0.48 -6.45
CA ARG A 295 5.99 0.27 -7.47
C ARG A 295 7.48 0.40 -7.15
N PRO A 296 8.28 -0.65 -7.40
CA PRO A 296 9.74 -0.62 -7.38
C PRO A 296 10.32 0.64 -8.02
N GLY A 297 11.11 1.41 -7.24
CA GLY A 297 11.73 2.66 -7.68
C GLY A 297 10.83 3.90 -7.63
N THR A 298 9.58 3.80 -7.16
CA THR A 298 8.64 4.93 -6.99
C THR A 298 8.36 5.17 -5.51
N ALA A 299 7.97 6.40 -5.16
CA ALA A 299 7.57 6.80 -3.81
C ALA A 299 6.05 7.07 -3.74
N ALA A 300 5.26 6.00 -3.77
CA ALA A 300 3.80 6.05 -3.62
C ALA A 300 3.39 5.42 -2.28
N GLN A 301 2.30 5.90 -1.72
CA GLN A 301 1.56 5.19 -0.68
C GLN A 301 0.27 4.78 -1.38
N GLU A 302 0.15 3.51 -1.72
CA GLU A 302 -0.98 3.03 -2.53
C GLU A 302 -2.16 2.71 -1.63
N MET A 303 -1.90 2.04 -0.51
CA MET A 303 -2.91 1.63 0.45
C MET A 303 -2.34 1.68 1.88
N MET A 304 -3.21 1.65 2.89
CA MET A 304 -2.80 1.41 4.27
C MET A 304 -3.87 0.60 5.00
N LYS A 305 -3.47 -0.50 5.64
CA LYS A 305 -4.30 -1.27 6.58
C LYS A 305 -4.00 -0.88 8.03
N SER A 306 -4.99 -1.00 8.92
CA SER A 306 -4.87 -0.66 10.34
C SER A 306 -5.54 -1.69 11.26
N SER A 307 -5.08 -1.74 12.51
CA SER A 307 -5.73 -2.46 13.60
C SER A 307 -7.07 -1.83 14.01
N ALA A 308 -7.25 -0.53 13.77
CA ALA A 308 -8.45 0.21 14.14
C ALA A 308 -9.36 0.45 12.91
N PRO A 309 -10.60 -0.09 12.86
CA PRO A 309 -11.44 -0.08 11.65
C PRO A 309 -11.94 1.30 11.21
N ASN A 310 -11.89 2.30 12.09
CA ASN A 310 -12.32 3.66 11.80
C ASN A 310 -11.16 4.68 11.97
N ARG A 311 -9.90 4.22 11.92
CA ARG A 311 -8.70 5.02 12.15
C ARG A 311 -8.76 6.34 11.39
N ARG A 312 -8.66 7.46 12.08
CA ARG A 312 -8.45 8.79 11.53
C ARG A 312 -7.10 9.32 11.99
N PHE A 313 -6.36 9.94 11.08
CA PHE A 313 -4.98 10.35 11.34
C PHE A 313 -4.84 11.47 12.39
N ALA A 314 -5.84 12.35 12.52
CA ALA A 314 -5.78 13.53 13.39
C ALA A 314 -6.83 13.53 14.53
N ASP A 315 -7.35 12.35 14.87
CA ASP A 315 -8.46 12.16 15.82
C ASP A 315 -8.17 10.91 16.70
N PRO A 316 -7.41 11.09 17.80
CA PRO A 316 -7.00 10.01 18.72
C PRO A 316 -8.14 9.15 19.25
N THR A 317 -9.37 9.67 19.32
CA THR A 317 -10.56 8.89 19.75
C THR A 317 -10.89 7.71 18.84
N THR A 318 -10.29 7.65 17.64
CA THR A 318 -10.43 6.54 16.69
C THR A 318 -9.33 5.49 16.75
N TRP A 319 -8.29 5.71 17.58
CA TRP A 319 -7.22 4.74 17.78
C TRP A 319 -7.65 3.69 18.82
N GLY A 320 -7.03 2.52 18.80
CA GLY A 320 -7.26 1.49 19.82
C GLY A 320 -6.61 1.85 21.15
N THR A 321 -6.61 0.92 22.08
CA THR A 321 -5.91 1.03 23.37
C THR A 321 -4.78 0.01 23.45
N LEU A 322 -3.69 0.35 24.13
CA LEU A 322 -2.67 -0.59 24.60
C LEU A 322 -2.63 -0.57 26.12
N THR A 323 -2.91 -1.72 26.73
CA THR A 323 -2.76 -1.95 28.18
C THR A 323 -1.44 -2.67 28.45
N LEU A 324 -0.64 -2.12 29.36
CA LEU A 324 0.56 -2.78 29.89
C LEU A 324 0.17 -3.75 31.02
N GLN A 325 0.61 -5.01 30.94
CA GLN A 325 0.43 -6.03 32.00
C GLN A 325 1.78 -6.39 32.64
#